data_AF-A0A9X5XAT7-F1
#
_entry.id   AF-A0A9X5XAT7-F1
#
_cell.length_a   1.000
_cell.length_b   1.000
_cell.length_c   1.000
_cell.angle_alpha   90.00
_cell.angle_beta   90.00
_cell.angle_gamma   90.00
#
_symmetry.space_group_name_H-M   'P 1'
#
loop_
_entity.id
_entity.type
_entity.pdbx_description
1 polymer ?
#
loop_
_entity_poly.entity_id
_entity_poly.type
_entity_poly.pdbx_seq_one_letter_code
_entity_poly.pdbx_strand_id
1 'polypeptide(L)'
;ALGWAANKLMSLLGDATLQIGMTLLVPFASYVLAEELHGSGVLAVLTTALFLAEYATDADDVMTRLAGYTFWDVVDTLVTGVAFGLIGLELHNAIRTASGRWGEMLGWAAAVVAVVVFVRLAYLMPATWLTKRLHAKRDYDEEIPTSWRETVIMWWSGMRGVASVALALAIPLKMDDGSPFPDRDEIIFIAFGVIMATLVLQGLTLPWLVRRLGVRADEDVEKAFEKELA
;
A
#
# COMPACT_ATOMS: atom_id res chain seq x y z
N ALA A 1 -1.55 -5.68 22.18
CA ALA A 1 -2.12 -6.79 22.99
C ALA A 1 -2.44 -8.00 22.12
N LEU A 2 -3.26 -7.87 21.08
CA LEU A 2 -3.60 -8.99 20.19
C LEU A 2 -2.40 -9.59 19.46
N GLY A 3 -1.51 -8.77 18.88
CA GLY A 3 -0.29 -9.28 18.24
C GLY A 3 0.61 -10.08 19.18
N TRP A 4 0.74 -9.66 20.44
CA TRP A 4 1.48 -10.41 21.46
C TRP A 4 0.79 -11.73 21.84
N ALA A 5 -0.54 -11.73 21.98
CA ALA A 5 -1.31 -12.92 22.25
C ALA A 5 -1.24 -13.93 21.08
N ALA A 6 -1.32 -13.43 19.85
CA ALA A 6 -1.17 -14.23 18.64
C ALA A 6 0.23 -14.85 18.52
N ASN A 7 1.28 -14.07 18.76
CA ASN A 7 2.66 -14.57 18.72
C ASN A 7 2.88 -15.67 19.77
N LYS A 8 2.40 -15.45 21.00
CA LYS A 8 2.47 -16.45 22.07
C LYS A 8 1.66 -17.71 21.76
N LEU A 9 0.54 -17.59 21.04
CA LEU A 9 -0.21 -18.74 20.56
C LEU A 9 0.59 -19.48 19.49
N MET A 10 1.12 -18.78 18.48
CA MET A 10 1.92 -19.38 17.39
C MET A 10 3.12 -20.15 17.94
N SER A 11 3.82 -19.64 18.96
CA SER A 11 4.93 -20.34 19.61
C SER A 11 4.54 -21.64 20.34
N LEU A 12 3.25 -21.80 20.69
CA LEU A 12 2.73 -23.03 21.30
C LEU A 12 2.28 -24.07 20.26
N LEU A 13 2.03 -23.64 19.02
CA LEU A 13 1.66 -24.53 17.93
C LEU A 13 2.93 -24.98 17.19
N GLY A 14 3.32 -26.24 17.35
CA GLY A 14 4.50 -26.82 16.69
C GLY A 14 4.28 -27.29 15.23
N ASP A 15 3.18 -26.90 14.58
CA ASP A 15 2.82 -27.32 13.21
C ASP A 15 2.78 -26.11 12.27
N ALA A 16 3.56 -26.18 11.20
CA ALA A 16 3.67 -25.15 10.16
C ALA A 16 2.31 -24.76 9.56
N THR A 17 1.42 -25.73 9.34
CA THR A 17 0.10 -25.49 8.73
C THR A 17 -0.78 -24.63 9.64
N LEU A 18 -0.75 -24.91 10.94
CA LEU A 18 -1.54 -24.17 11.91
C LEU A 18 -0.96 -22.77 12.15
N GLN A 19 0.37 -22.62 12.14
CA GLN A 19 1.00 -21.30 12.19
C GLN A 19 0.61 -20.44 10.98
N ILE A 20 0.68 -20.98 9.75
CA ILE A 20 0.23 -20.28 8.54
C ILE A 20 -1.26 -19.93 8.63
N GLY A 21 -2.11 -20.87 9.06
CA GLY A 21 -3.54 -20.60 9.28
C GLY A 21 -3.79 -19.49 10.29
N MET A 22 -3.00 -19.42 11.37
CA MET A 22 -3.06 -18.33 12.34
C MET A 22 -2.66 -16.98 11.75
N THR A 23 -1.70 -16.93 10.81
CA THR A 23 -1.35 -15.67 10.13
C THR A 23 -2.49 -15.09 9.31
N LEU A 24 -3.41 -15.93 8.81
CA LEU A 24 -4.65 -15.48 8.19
C LEU A 24 -5.70 -15.04 9.21
N LEU A 25 -5.90 -15.84 10.27
CA LEU A 25 -7.00 -15.64 11.21
C LEU A 25 -6.81 -14.40 12.09
N VAL A 26 -5.57 -14.11 12.49
CA VAL A 26 -5.25 -13.02 13.43
C VAL A 26 -5.62 -11.63 12.90
N PRO A 27 -5.34 -11.27 11.63
CA PRO A 27 -5.87 -10.06 11.00
C PRO A 27 -7.40 -9.94 11.12
N PHE A 28 -8.17 -10.97 10.76
CA PHE A 28 -9.63 -10.90 10.84
C PHE A 28 -10.14 -10.75 12.27
N ALA A 29 -9.53 -11.47 13.23
CA ALA A 29 -9.86 -11.32 14.63
C ALA A 29 -9.56 -9.89 15.14
N SER A 30 -8.41 -9.33 14.75
CA SER A 30 -8.05 -7.96 15.10
C SER A 30 -8.98 -6.92 14.49
N TYR A 31 -9.47 -7.16 13.28
CA TYR A 31 -10.41 -6.28 12.61
C TYR A 31 -11.74 -6.21 13.37
N VAL A 32 -12.38 -7.35 13.60
CA VAL A 32 -13.69 -7.45 14.26
C VAL A 32 -13.64 -6.91 15.68
N LEU A 33 -12.61 -7.28 16.45
CA LEU A 33 -12.46 -6.80 17.83
C LEU A 33 -12.30 -5.28 17.90
N ALA A 34 -11.64 -4.67 16.93
CA ALA A 34 -11.50 -3.23 16.89
C ALA A 34 -12.80 -2.53 16.50
N GLU A 35 -13.58 -3.07 15.57
CA GLU A 35 -14.89 -2.51 15.20
C GLU A 35 -15.90 -2.57 16.34
N GLU A 36 -15.95 -3.69 17.08
CA GLU A 36 -16.81 -3.83 18.28
C GLU A 36 -16.48 -2.82 19.37
N LEU A 37 -15.22 -2.36 19.42
CA LEU A 37 -14.77 -1.31 20.33
C LEU A 37 -14.88 0.11 19.74
N HIS A 38 -15.58 0.27 18.61
CA HIS A 38 -15.70 1.52 17.85
C HIS A 38 -14.36 2.12 17.41
N GLY A 39 -13.33 1.29 17.25
CA GLY A 39 -12.02 1.65 16.70
C GLY A 39 -11.93 1.41 15.19
N SER A 40 -10.78 1.76 14.60
CA SER A 40 -10.50 1.46 13.19
C SER A 40 -9.98 0.03 13.04
N GLY A 41 -10.82 -0.86 12.47
CA GLY A 41 -10.45 -2.24 12.15
C GLY A 41 -9.18 -2.33 11.29
N VAL A 42 -9.08 -1.50 10.25
CA VAL A 42 -7.93 -1.48 9.34
C VAL A 42 -6.63 -1.14 10.05
N LEU A 43 -6.63 -0.13 10.94
CA LEU A 43 -5.43 0.25 11.70
C LEU A 43 -5.06 -0.81 12.75
N ALA A 44 -6.03 -1.48 13.35
CA ALA A 44 -5.78 -2.58 14.28
C ALA A 44 -5.10 -3.76 13.59
N VAL A 45 -5.54 -4.10 12.37
CA VAL A 45 -4.89 -5.11 11.53
C VAL A 45 -3.46 -4.70 11.18
N LEU A 46 -3.27 -3.45 10.74
CA LEU A 46 -1.93 -2.95 10.36
C LEU A 46 -0.96 -3.03 11.54
N THR A 47 -1.35 -2.53 12.71
CA THR A 47 -0.52 -2.56 13.92
C THR A 47 -0.20 -3.98 14.37
N THR A 48 -1.17 -4.90 14.27
CA THR A 48 -0.96 -6.31 14.59
C THR A 48 -0.03 -6.98 13.58
N ALA A 49 -0.18 -6.70 12.29
CA ALA A 49 0.68 -7.24 11.23
C ALA A 49 2.13 -6.75 11.37
N LEU A 50 2.34 -5.45 11.63
CA LEU A 50 3.68 -4.89 11.88
C LEU A 50 4.33 -5.52 13.11
N PHE A 51 3.55 -5.74 14.19
CA PHE A 51 4.04 -6.44 15.36
C PHE A 51 4.43 -7.89 15.04
N LEU A 52 3.62 -8.62 14.27
CA LEU A 52 3.94 -9.99 13.87
C LEU A 52 5.15 -10.05 12.94
N ALA A 53 5.31 -9.09 12.02
CA ALA A 53 6.46 -9.05 11.12
C ALA A 53 7.80 -8.93 11.87
N GLU A 54 7.82 -8.16 12.97
CA GLU A 54 9.02 -7.94 13.79
C GLU A 54 9.28 -9.07 14.79
N TYR A 55 8.22 -9.63 15.39
CA TYR A 55 8.34 -10.53 16.55
C TYR A 55 7.99 -12.00 16.27
N ALA A 56 7.42 -12.34 15.11
CA ALA A 56 7.11 -13.73 14.75
C ALA A 56 8.30 -14.47 14.12
N THR A 57 9.50 -13.91 14.20
CA THR A 57 10.74 -14.43 13.60
C THR A 57 11.31 -15.66 14.32
N ASP A 58 10.69 -16.13 15.40
CA ASP A 58 11.07 -17.34 16.15
C ASP A 58 10.28 -18.59 15.71
N ALA A 59 10.52 -19.04 14.48
CA ALA A 59 10.17 -20.39 14.07
C ALA A 59 11.39 -21.00 13.36
N ASP A 60 12.20 -21.73 14.14
CA ASP A 60 13.46 -22.40 13.78
C ASP A 60 13.40 -23.34 12.56
N ASP A 61 12.24 -23.51 11.91
CA ASP A 61 12.04 -24.39 10.78
C ASP A 61 11.97 -23.61 9.45
N VAL A 62 13.05 -23.71 8.67
CA VAL A 62 13.17 -23.17 7.30
C VAL A 62 11.97 -23.59 6.43
N MET A 63 11.41 -24.78 6.66
CA MET A 63 10.25 -25.28 5.90
C MET A 63 8.97 -24.48 6.19
N THR A 64 8.78 -24.04 7.43
CA THR A 64 7.61 -23.21 7.80
C THR A 64 7.67 -21.85 7.13
N ARG A 65 8.87 -21.24 7.06
CA ARG A 65 9.07 -19.97 6.35
C ARG A 65 8.80 -20.11 4.85
N LEU A 66 9.35 -21.14 4.21
CA LEU A 66 9.18 -21.36 2.77
C LEU A 66 7.72 -21.65 2.39
N ALA A 67 7.04 -22.49 3.18
CA ALA A 67 5.62 -22.76 3.01
C ALA A 67 4.78 -21.49 3.24
N GLY A 68 5.12 -20.69 4.25
CA GLY A 68 4.46 -19.40 4.53
C GLY A 68 4.61 -18.40 3.39
N TYR A 69 5.81 -18.19 2.85
CA TYR A 69 6.03 -17.31 1.71
C TYR A 69 5.25 -17.77 0.48
N THR A 70 5.34 -19.05 0.13
CA THR A 70 4.63 -19.61 -1.03
C THR A 70 3.11 -19.45 -0.88
N PHE A 71 2.58 -19.70 0.31
CA PHE A 71 1.17 -19.53 0.62
C PHE A 71 0.74 -18.07 0.43
N TRP A 72 1.47 -17.13 1.02
CA TRP A 72 1.15 -15.71 0.94
C TRP A 72 1.32 -15.14 -0.47
N ASP A 73 2.30 -15.61 -1.26
CA ASP A 73 2.45 -15.24 -2.68
C ASP A 73 1.22 -15.66 -3.50
N VAL A 74 0.68 -16.85 -3.24
CA VAL A 74 -0.56 -17.32 -3.89
C VAL A 74 -1.75 -16.46 -3.45
N VAL A 75 -1.89 -16.18 -2.16
CA VAL A 75 -2.98 -15.35 -1.63
C VAL A 75 -2.90 -13.93 -2.20
N ASP A 76 -1.72 -13.31 -2.21
CA ASP A 76 -1.51 -11.98 -2.78
C ASP A 76 -1.85 -11.95 -4.26
N THR A 77 -1.38 -12.96 -5.02
CA THR A 77 -1.70 -13.09 -6.45
C THR A 77 -3.21 -13.19 -6.69
N LEU A 78 -3.92 -13.99 -5.90
CA LEU A 78 -5.38 -14.15 -6.03
C LEU A 78 -6.13 -12.87 -5.66
N VAL A 79 -5.82 -12.26 -4.50
CA VAL A 79 -6.48 -11.05 -4.03
C VAL A 79 -6.22 -9.88 -4.98
N THR A 80 -4.98 -9.70 -5.39
CA THR A 80 -4.57 -8.67 -6.36
C THR A 80 -5.22 -8.92 -7.72
N GLY A 81 -5.26 -10.17 -8.20
CA GLY A 81 -5.94 -10.55 -9.44
C GLY A 81 -7.43 -10.23 -9.41
N VAL A 82 -8.13 -10.55 -8.32
CA VAL A 82 -9.55 -10.20 -8.13
C VAL A 82 -9.73 -8.68 -8.09
N ALA A 83 -8.88 -7.96 -7.36
CA ALA A 83 -8.95 -6.50 -7.31
C ALA A 83 -8.78 -5.87 -8.69
N PHE A 84 -7.80 -6.31 -9.48
CA PHE A 84 -7.61 -5.82 -10.85
C PHE A 84 -8.76 -6.22 -11.78
N GLY A 85 -9.34 -7.40 -11.60
CA GLY A 85 -10.56 -7.81 -12.32
C GLY A 85 -11.75 -6.88 -12.04
N LEU A 86 -11.96 -6.54 -10.77
CA LEU A 86 -12.99 -5.57 -10.35
C LEU A 86 -12.73 -4.18 -10.93
N ILE A 87 -11.47 -3.72 -10.93
CA ILE A 87 -11.09 -2.45 -11.59
C ILE A 87 -11.45 -2.47 -13.06
N GLY A 88 -11.17 -3.57 -13.77
CA GLY A 88 -11.49 -3.71 -15.19
C GLY A 88 -13.00 -3.67 -15.45
N LEU A 89 -13.79 -4.31 -14.59
CA LEU A 89 -15.25 -4.30 -14.68
C LEU A 89 -15.83 -2.89 -14.44
N GLU A 90 -15.32 -2.18 -13.42
CA GLU A 90 -15.76 -0.81 -13.14
C GLU A 90 -15.32 0.18 -14.22
N LEU A 91 -14.14 -0.01 -14.82
CA LEU A 91 -13.72 0.79 -15.98
C LEU A 91 -14.70 0.67 -17.14
N HIS A 92 -15.21 -0.54 -17.41
CA HIS A 92 -16.21 -0.76 -18.45
C HIS A 92 -17.53 -0.04 -18.15
N ASN A 93 -17.97 -0.05 -16.88
CA ASN A 93 -19.15 0.70 -16.44
C ASN A 93 -18.93 2.21 -16.56
N ALA A 94 -17.78 2.69 -16.10
CA ALA A 94 -17.35 4.08 -16.17
C ALA A 94 -17.37 4.62 -17.62
N ILE A 95 -16.83 3.87 -18.58
CA ILE A 95 -16.84 4.24 -20.01
C ILE A 95 -18.26 4.32 -20.58
N ARG A 96 -19.17 3.43 -20.17
CA ARG A 96 -20.58 3.47 -20.59
C ARG A 96 -21.29 4.70 -20.05
N THR A 97 -21.09 5.04 -18.78
CA THR A 97 -21.70 6.22 -18.15
C THR A 97 -21.19 7.53 -18.76
N ALA A 98 -19.93 7.56 -19.23
CA ALA A 98 -19.34 8.74 -19.87
C ALA A 98 -19.84 9.02 -21.31
N SER A 99 -20.72 8.17 -21.88
CA SER A 99 -21.24 8.30 -23.25
C SER A 99 -22.14 9.53 -23.47
N GLY A 100 -21.51 10.72 -23.52
CA GLY A 100 -22.16 12.00 -23.82
C GLY A 100 -21.38 13.25 -23.42
N ARG A 101 -20.43 13.15 -22.47
CA ARG A 101 -19.66 14.29 -21.90
C ARG A 101 -18.16 14.02 -21.74
N TRP A 102 -17.57 13.24 -22.65
CA TRP A 102 -16.18 12.77 -22.58
C TRP A 102 -15.15 13.86 -22.31
N GLY A 103 -15.26 15.02 -22.97
CA GLY A 103 -14.29 16.11 -22.83
C GLY A 103 -14.29 16.76 -21.45
N GLU A 104 -15.47 16.92 -20.85
CA GLU A 104 -15.61 17.58 -19.55
C GLU A 104 -15.22 16.63 -18.40
N MET A 105 -15.69 15.37 -18.44
CA MET A 105 -15.33 14.36 -17.43
C MET A 105 -13.84 14.00 -17.46
N LEU A 106 -13.23 13.92 -18.65
CA LEU A 106 -11.78 13.70 -18.76
C LEU A 106 -10.99 14.92 -18.26
N GLY A 107 -11.50 16.13 -18.48
CA GLY A 107 -10.94 17.36 -17.92
C GLY A 107 -10.94 17.35 -16.39
N TRP A 108 -12.07 17.01 -15.76
CA TRP A 108 -12.17 16.87 -14.31
C TRP A 108 -11.30 15.75 -13.76
N ALA A 109 -11.27 14.59 -14.42
CA ALA A 109 -10.38 13.49 -14.02
C ALA A 109 -8.91 13.89 -14.10
N ALA A 110 -8.49 14.56 -15.18
CA ALA A 110 -7.12 15.07 -15.33
C ALA A 110 -6.78 16.14 -14.27
N ALA A 111 -7.72 17.03 -13.97
CA ALA A 111 -7.56 18.03 -12.91
C ALA A 111 -7.39 17.36 -11.55
N VAL A 112 -8.20 16.34 -11.22
CA VAL A 112 -8.06 15.59 -9.95
C VAL A 112 -6.74 14.82 -9.90
N VAL A 113 -6.33 14.18 -11.00
CA VAL A 113 -4.99 13.55 -11.09
C VAL A 113 -3.90 14.57 -10.80
N ALA A 114 -3.95 15.73 -11.46
CA ALA A 114 -2.97 16.79 -11.25
C ALA A 114 -2.97 17.26 -9.79
N VAL A 115 -4.14 17.57 -9.22
CA VAL A 115 -4.28 18.00 -7.82
C VAL A 115 -3.69 16.96 -6.88
N VAL A 116 -4.01 15.67 -7.03
CA VAL A 116 -3.44 14.63 -6.17
C VAL A 116 -1.93 14.58 -6.29
N VAL A 117 -1.41 14.58 -7.52
CA VAL A 117 0.04 14.48 -7.78
C VAL A 117 0.77 15.70 -7.18
N PHE A 118 0.19 16.90 -7.31
CA PHE A 118 0.69 18.12 -6.71
C PHE A 118 0.60 18.14 -5.19
N VAL A 119 -0.53 17.73 -4.60
CA VAL A 119 -0.69 17.64 -3.13
C VAL A 119 0.36 16.70 -2.55
N ARG A 120 0.61 15.57 -3.23
CA ARG A 120 1.66 14.65 -2.82
C ARG A 120 3.05 15.29 -2.90
N LEU A 121 3.37 15.99 -3.99
CA LEU A 121 4.65 16.70 -4.13
C LEU A 121 4.80 17.76 -3.02
N ALA A 122 3.73 18.51 -2.77
CA ALA A 122 3.67 19.59 -1.81
C ALA A 122 3.78 19.11 -0.36
N TYR A 123 3.36 17.89 -0.02
CA TYR A 123 3.59 17.31 1.30
C TYR A 123 4.97 16.65 1.43
N LEU A 124 5.45 15.99 0.38
CA LEU A 124 6.72 15.26 0.41
C LEU A 124 7.95 16.20 0.44
N MET A 125 7.87 17.36 -0.22
CA MET A 125 8.93 18.37 -0.21
C MET A 125 9.21 18.95 1.20
N PRO A 126 8.21 19.44 1.96
CA PRO A 126 8.39 19.84 3.35
C PRO A 126 8.78 18.68 4.26
N ALA A 127 8.21 17.48 4.05
CA ALA A 127 8.52 16.31 4.87
C ALA A 127 10.00 15.96 4.75
N THR A 128 10.54 15.85 3.54
CA THR A 128 11.96 15.56 3.28
C THR A 128 12.89 16.69 3.73
N TRP A 129 12.48 17.95 3.56
CA TRP A 129 13.24 19.09 4.08
C TRP A 129 13.28 19.10 5.61
N LEU A 130 12.17 18.78 6.27
CA LEU A 130 12.04 18.74 7.72
C LEU A 130 12.82 17.56 8.31
N THR A 131 12.75 16.35 7.73
CA THR A 131 13.58 15.23 8.17
C THR A 131 15.06 15.53 8.00
N LYS A 132 15.49 16.09 6.86
CA LYS A 132 16.88 16.55 6.67
C LYS A 132 17.32 17.57 7.73
N ARG A 133 16.46 18.53 8.06
CA ARG A 133 16.77 19.57 9.06
C ARG A 133 16.80 19.04 10.50
N LEU A 134 15.94 18.08 10.84
CA LEU A 134 15.89 17.45 12.17
C LEU A 134 17.02 16.43 12.36
N HIS A 135 17.39 15.69 11.32
CA HIS A 135 18.45 14.67 11.35
C HIS A 135 19.84 15.26 11.13
N ALA A 136 19.98 16.48 10.59
CA ALA A 136 21.25 17.22 10.61
C ALA A 136 21.82 17.47 12.01
N LYS A 137 21.07 17.18 13.08
CA LYS A 137 21.50 17.27 14.48
C LYS A 137 21.67 15.92 15.20
N ARG A 138 21.31 14.80 14.57
CA ARG A 138 21.32 13.46 15.18
C ARG A 138 22.15 12.56 14.29
N ASP A 139 23.33 12.20 14.79
CA ASP A 139 24.35 11.33 14.18
C ASP A 139 23.88 9.86 14.18
N TYR A 140 22.75 9.60 13.52
CA TYR A 140 22.24 8.26 13.28
C TYR A 140 22.49 7.95 11.81
N ASP A 141 23.27 6.89 11.55
CA ASP A 141 23.50 6.25 10.25
C ASP A 141 22.20 5.65 9.70
N GLU A 142 21.17 6.47 9.52
CA GLU A 142 19.97 6.10 8.78
C GLU A 142 20.15 6.56 7.34
N GLU A 143 20.02 5.61 6.42
CA GLU A 143 20.04 5.76 4.96
C GLU A 143 18.88 6.68 4.49
N ILE A 144 18.92 7.95 4.89
CA ILE A 144 17.96 8.93 4.42
C ILE A 144 18.35 9.26 2.99
N PRO A 145 17.42 9.23 2.03
CA PRO A 145 17.72 9.64 0.68
C PRO A 145 18.16 11.12 0.63
N THR A 146 19.47 11.32 0.58
CA THR A 146 20.11 12.63 0.64
C THR A 146 20.04 13.33 -0.71
N SER A 147 19.84 12.59 -1.80
CA SER A 147 19.82 13.13 -3.16
C SER A 147 18.44 13.62 -3.60
N TRP A 148 18.39 14.75 -4.31
CA TRP A 148 17.19 15.21 -5.02
C TRP A 148 16.61 14.13 -5.94
N ARG A 149 17.47 13.25 -6.48
CA ARG A 149 17.08 12.15 -7.37
C ARG A 149 16.24 11.11 -6.64
N GLU A 150 16.62 10.73 -5.43
CA GLU A 150 15.88 9.77 -4.61
C GLU A 150 14.56 10.38 -4.11
N THR A 151 14.55 11.68 -3.80
CA THR A 151 13.31 12.40 -3.45
C THR A 151 12.30 12.36 -4.60
N VAL A 152 12.78 12.55 -5.83
CA VAL A 152 11.94 12.43 -7.05
C VAL A 152 11.45 11.00 -7.25
N ILE A 153 12.30 9.98 -7.06
CA ILE A 153 11.90 8.58 -7.16
C ILE A 153 10.86 8.23 -6.08
N MET A 154 11.07 8.63 -4.83
CA MET A 154 10.14 8.42 -3.72
C MET A 154 8.78 9.10 -3.95
N TRP A 155 8.80 10.30 -4.52
CA TRP A 155 7.58 10.98 -4.94
C TRP A 155 6.84 10.21 -6.03
N TRP A 156 7.58 9.68 -7.02
CA TRP A 156 7.03 8.96 -8.16
C TRP A 156 6.65 7.51 -7.85
N SER A 157 7.18 6.91 -6.78
CA SER A 157 7.03 5.47 -6.49
C SER A 157 5.74 5.08 -5.79
N GLY A 158 4.95 6.00 -5.23
CA GLY A 158 3.72 5.60 -4.56
C GLY A 158 2.55 5.44 -5.51
N MET A 159 2.64 4.36 -6.28
CA MET A 159 1.55 3.76 -7.01
C MET A 159 0.36 3.56 -6.05
N ARG A 160 -0.84 3.98 -6.48
CA ARG A 160 -2.08 3.72 -5.72
C ARG A 160 -2.41 2.25 -5.78
N GLY A 161 -2.26 1.53 -4.67
CA GLY A 161 -2.51 0.10 -4.63
C GLY A 161 -3.98 -0.30 -4.54
N VAL A 162 -4.20 -1.60 -4.34
CA VAL A 162 -5.50 -2.26 -4.14
C VAL A 162 -6.33 -1.60 -3.03
N ALA A 163 -5.69 -1.06 -1.99
CA ALA A 163 -6.38 -0.35 -0.91
C ALA A 163 -7.18 0.87 -1.40
N SER A 164 -6.68 1.62 -2.38
CA SER A 164 -7.42 2.76 -2.95
C SER A 164 -8.67 2.31 -3.72
N VAL A 165 -8.58 1.16 -4.39
CA VAL A 165 -9.69 0.54 -5.12
C VAL A 165 -10.75 0.06 -4.14
N ALA A 166 -10.34 -0.64 -3.08
CA ALA A 166 -11.24 -1.09 -2.03
C ALA A 166 -12.02 0.09 -1.43
N LEU A 167 -11.36 1.21 -1.16
CA LEU A 167 -12.01 2.42 -0.65
C LEU A 167 -13.01 3.02 -1.65
N ALA A 168 -12.68 3.04 -2.94
CA ALA A 168 -13.59 3.52 -3.98
C ALA A 168 -14.84 2.63 -4.10
N LEU A 169 -14.67 1.31 -3.98
CA LEU A 169 -15.77 0.34 -4.00
C LEU A 169 -16.59 0.34 -2.71
N ALA A 170 -15.99 0.76 -1.59
CA ALA A 170 -16.67 0.89 -0.30
C ALA A 170 -17.63 2.09 -0.23
N ILE A 171 -17.70 2.94 -1.27
CA ILE A 171 -18.66 4.05 -1.33
C ILE A 171 -20.10 3.48 -1.30
N PRO A 172 -20.91 3.84 -0.30
CA PRO A 172 -22.22 3.25 -0.09
C PRO A 172 -23.17 3.53 -1.26
N LEU A 173 -24.04 2.57 -1.54
CA LEU A 173 -25.03 2.67 -2.61
C LEU A 173 -26.20 3.61 -2.24
N LYS A 174 -26.41 3.82 -0.94
CA LYS A 174 -27.51 4.60 -0.39
C LYS A 174 -27.01 5.46 0.77
N MET A 175 -27.61 6.63 0.96
CA MET A 175 -27.44 7.42 2.17
C MET A 175 -28.16 6.77 3.36
N ASP A 176 -27.88 7.25 4.58
CA ASP A 176 -28.51 6.80 5.82
C ASP A 176 -30.04 7.01 5.82
N ASP A 177 -30.55 7.89 4.94
CA ASP A 177 -31.97 8.15 4.71
C ASP A 177 -32.63 7.21 3.67
N GLY A 178 -31.86 6.29 3.08
CA GLY A 178 -32.30 5.34 2.06
C GLY A 178 -32.34 5.89 0.62
N SER A 179 -32.00 7.16 0.39
CA SER A 179 -31.90 7.76 -0.94
C SER A 179 -30.65 7.29 -1.70
N PRO A 180 -30.67 7.26 -3.05
CA PRO A 180 -29.48 6.94 -3.84
C PRO A 180 -28.37 7.97 -3.60
N PHE A 181 -27.12 7.51 -3.53
CA PHE A 181 -25.98 8.42 -3.37
C PHE A 181 -25.83 9.32 -4.61
N PRO A 182 -25.87 10.65 -4.47
CA PRO A 182 -25.81 11.59 -5.59
C PRO A 182 -24.46 11.49 -6.30
N ASP A 183 -24.49 11.53 -7.63
CA ASP A 183 -23.31 11.56 -8.52
C ASP A 183 -22.28 10.45 -8.25
N ARG A 184 -22.73 9.32 -7.67
CA ARG A 184 -21.88 8.18 -7.33
C ARG A 184 -21.08 7.67 -8.52
N ASP A 185 -21.74 7.51 -9.67
CA ASP A 185 -21.11 6.97 -10.87
C ASP A 185 -20.04 7.92 -11.42
N GLU A 186 -20.20 9.23 -11.25
CA GLU A 186 -19.21 10.24 -11.62
C GLU A 186 -18.01 10.25 -10.67
N ILE A 187 -18.24 10.12 -9.36
CA ILE A 187 -17.18 9.99 -8.36
C ILE A 187 -16.36 8.72 -8.60
N ILE A 188 -17.04 7.61 -8.87
CA ILE A 188 -16.41 6.33 -9.20
C ILE A 188 -15.61 6.47 -10.49
N PHE A 189 -16.19 7.05 -11.55
CA PHE A 189 -15.47 7.31 -12.80
C PHE A 189 -14.16 8.09 -12.56
N ILE A 190 -14.22 9.18 -11.80
CA ILE A 190 -13.05 10.01 -11.49
C ILE A 190 -12.05 9.23 -10.63
N ALA A 191 -12.49 8.57 -9.56
CA ALA A 191 -11.62 7.79 -8.68
C ALA A 191 -10.89 6.68 -9.45
N PHE A 192 -11.60 5.94 -10.30
CA PHE A 192 -11.02 4.89 -11.13
C PHE A 192 -10.09 5.45 -12.23
N GLY A 193 -10.49 6.53 -12.91
CA GLY A 193 -9.62 7.19 -13.90
C GLY A 193 -8.31 7.66 -13.25
N VAL A 194 -8.41 8.19 -12.04
CA VAL A 194 -7.27 8.62 -11.23
C VAL A 194 -6.40 7.44 -10.80
N ILE A 195 -6.99 6.33 -10.31
CA ILE A 195 -6.27 5.11 -9.95
C ILE A 195 -5.54 4.53 -11.17
N MET A 196 -6.24 4.37 -12.29
CA MET A 196 -5.71 3.83 -13.55
C MET A 196 -4.56 4.69 -14.07
N ALA A 197 -4.72 6.01 -14.10
CA ALA A 197 -3.66 6.93 -14.49
C ALA A 197 -2.43 6.77 -13.59
N THR A 198 -2.61 6.68 -12.26
CA THR A 198 -1.47 6.50 -11.36
C THR A 198 -0.83 5.11 -11.48
N LEU A 199 -1.60 4.04 -11.57
CA LEU A 199 -1.08 2.68 -11.68
C LEU A 199 -0.36 2.44 -13.01
N VAL A 200 -0.98 2.83 -14.13
CA VAL A 200 -0.42 2.59 -15.46
C VAL A 200 0.68 3.59 -15.77
N LEU A 201 0.42 4.90 -15.64
CA LEU A 201 1.44 5.89 -16.00
C LEU A 201 2.59 5.85 -15.01
N GLN A 202 2.36 5.95 -13.70
CA GLN A 202 3.47 5.97 -12.74
C GLN A 202 4.14 4.59 -12.66
N GLY A 203 3.38 3.49 -12.69
CA GLY A 203 3.94 2.14 -12.63
C GLY A 203 4.84 1.79 -13.81
N LEU A 204 4.43 2.09 -15.05
CA LEU A 204 5.28 1.81 -16.22
C LEU A 204 6.44 2.80 -16.36
N THR A 205 6.28 4.04 -15.88
CA THR A 205 7.34 5.07 -16.00
C THR A 205 8.38 4.97 -14.88
N LEU A 206 8.08 4.33 -13.75
CA LEU A 206 9.00 4.21 -12.62
C LEU A 206 10.31 3.49 -12.99
N PRO A 207 10.31 2.29 -13.63
CA PRO A 207 11.56 1.63 -14.01
C PRO A 207 12.41 2.47 -14.98
N TRP A 208 11.77 3.19 -15.89
CA TRP A 208 12.43 4.11 -16.80
C TRP A 208 13.05 5.29 -16.04
N LEU A 209 12.31 5.88 -15.09
CA LEU A 209 12.75 7.02 -14.29
C LEU A 209 13.93 6.66 -13.40
N VAL A 210 13.88 5.48 -12.74
CA VAL A 210 14.99 4.94 -11.93
C VAL A 210 16.25 4.80 -12.78
N ARG A 211 16.14 4.18 -13.97
CA ARG A 211 17.27 4.03 -14.91
C ARG A 211 17.81 5.38 -15.38
N ARG A 212 16.94 6.37 -15.63
CA ARG A 212 17.32 7.71 -16.09
C ARG A 212 18.03 8.53 -15.02
N LEU A 213 17.58 8.43 -13.77
CA LEU A 213 18.17 9.17 -12.65
C LEU A 213 19.44 8.51 -12.12
N GLY A 214 19.69 7.24 -12.48
CA GLY A 214 20.92 6.54 -12.14
C GLY A 214 21.09 6.37 -10.63
N VAL A 215 19.98 6.31 -9.89
CA VAL A 215 19.98 5.98 -8.46
C VAL A 215 20.18 4.47 -8.40
N ARG A 216 21.42 4.07 -8.13
CA ARG A 216 21.73 2.73 -7.67
C ARG A 216 21.62 2.76 -6.14
N ALA A 217 21.15 1.67 -5.52
CA ALA A 217 21.43 1.46 -4.11
C ALA A 217 22.94 1.64 -3.92
N ASP A 218 23.34 2.30 -2.85
CA ASP A 218 24.73 2.70 -2.63
C ASP A 218 25.59 1.43 -2.42
N GLU A 219 25.95 0.75 -3.52
CA GLU A 219 26.75 -0.47 -3.53
C GLU A 219 28.08 -0.28 -2.79
N ASP A 220 28.54 0.98 -2.68
CA ASP A 220 29.77 1.34 -1.99
C ASP A 220 29.63 1.23 -0.46
N VAL A 221 28.44 1.43 0.09
CA VAL A 221 28.14 1.24 1.53
C VAL A 221 27.97 -0.23 1.86
N GLU A 222 27.26 -0.99 1.03
CA GLU A 222 27.09 -2.45 1.20
C GLU A 222 28.44 -3.17 1.12
N LYS A 223 29.30 -2.80 0.16
CA LYS A 223 30.68 -3.34 0.04
C LYS A 223 31.60 -2.89 1.18
N ALA A 224 31.38 -1.71 1.77
CA ALA A 224 32.14 -1.25 2.94
C ALA A 224 31.73 -2.05 4.18
N PHE A 225 30.44 -2.29 4.37
CA PHE A 225 29.88 -3.09 5.46
C PHE A 225 30.32 -4.57 5.36
N GLU A 226 30.29 -5.15 4.16
CA GLU A 226 30.81 -6.50 3.90
C GLU A 226 32.32 -6.62 4.20
N LYS A 227 33.10 -5.57 3.94
CA LYS A 227 34.54 -5.54 4.27
C LYS A 227 34.82 -5.36 5.76
N GLU A 228 33.91 -4.77 6.51
CA GLU A 228 34.06 -4.58 7.95
C GLU A 228 33.67 -5.85 8.73
N LEU A 229 32.80 -6.68 8.15
CA LEU A 229 32.38 -7.98 8.67
C LEU A 229 33.31 -9.16 8.29
N ALA A 230 34.22 -8.98 7.34
CA ALA A 230 35.16 -10.01 6.85
C ALA A 230 36.56 -9.87 7.47
#